data_AF-A0A7C5DG34-F1
#
_entry.id   AF-A0A7C5DG34-F1
#
_cell.length_a   1.000
_cell.length_b   1.000
_cell.length_c   1.000
_cell.angle_alpha   90.00
_cell.angle_beta   90.00
_cell.angle_gamma   90.00
#
_symmetry.space_group_name_H-M   'P 1'
#
loop_
_entity.id
_entity.type
_entity.pdbx_description
1 polymer ?
#
loop_
_entity_poly.entity_id
_entity_poly.type
_entity_poly.pdbx_seq_one_letter_code
_entity_poly.pdbx_strand_id
1 'polypeptide(L)'
;RQMFGSDVKLRFRPSFFPFTEPSAEVDVTCYLCGGKGCRVCKKSGWLEIMGCGMVHPNVMKNCGIDPEEWTGYAFGMGVDRTALLRYKIDDIRLLFENDVRMLSQFTA
;
A
#
# COMPACT_ATOMS: atom_id res chain seq x y z
N ARG A 1 2.62 -11.63 -3.00
CA ARG A 1 2.12 -13.00 -3.23
C ARG A 1 0.62 -13.14 -2.99
N GLN A 2 0.12 -13.04 -1.75
CA GLN A 2 -1.31 -13.22 -1.48
C GLN A 2 -2.20 -12.17 -2.18
N MET A 3 -1.81 -10.89 -2.09
CA MET A 3 -2.61 -9.82 -2.69
C MET A 3 -2.34 -9.63 -4.18
N PHE A 4 -1.07 -9.48 -4.58
CA PHE A 4 -0.71 -9.06 -5.95
C PHE A 4 -0.16 -10.17 -6.85
N GLY A 5 -0.24 -11.44 -6.44
CA GLY A 5 0.34 -12.57 -7.17
C GLY A 5 1.81 -12.83 -6.85
N SER A 6 2.34 -13.95 -7.33
CA SER A 6 3.73 -14.41 -7.09
C SER A 6 4.77 -13.58 -7.83
N ASP A 7 4.41 -13.01 -8.98
CA ASP A 7 5.37 -12.47 -9.94
C ASP A 7 5.71 -10.99 -9.67
N VAL A 8 5.06 -10.41 -8.67
CA VAL A 8 5.24 -9.01 -8.28
C VAL A 8 6.47 -8.87 -7.38
N LYS A 9 7.41 -8.02 -7.79
CA LYS A 9 8.57 -7.64 -6.99
C LYS A 9 8.23 -6.44 -6.11
N LEU A 10 8.89 -6.37 -4.97
CA LEU A 10 8.80 -5.25 -4.03
C LEU A 10 10.03 -4.34 -4.15
N ARG A 11 9.83 -3.05 -3.95
CA ARG A 11 10.90 -2.05 -3.84
C ARG A 11 10.62 -1.17 -2.64
N PHE A 12 11.56 -1.12 -1.71
CA PHE A 12 11.52 -0.24 -0.54
C PHE A 12 12.36 0.99 -0.84
N ARG A 13 11.75 2.17 -0.79
CA ARG A 13 12.43 3.46 -0.94
C ARG A 13 12.46 4.16 0.41
N PRO A 14 13.62 4.67 0.87
CA PRO A 14 13.68 5.48 2.07
C PRO A 14 12.66 6.63 2.01
N SER A 15 11.92 6.81 3.09
CA SER A 15 10.96 7.91 3.26
C SER A 15 10.96 8.34 4.73
N PHE A 16 10.05 9.23 5.11
CA PHE A 16 9.94 9.76 6.47
C PHE A 16 8.49 9.74 6.94
N PHE A 17 8.26 9.08 8.07
CA PHE A 17 7.01 9.18 8.84
C PHE A 17 7.35 9.45 10.31
N PRO A 18 6.74 10.45 10.98
CA PRO A 18 7.11 10.81 12.36
C PRO A 18 6.96 9.68 13.40
N PHE A 19 6.17 8.66 13.10
CA PHE A 19 5.88 7.53 13.98
C PHE A 19 6.71 6.27 13.69
N THR A 20 7.60 6.30 12.69
CA THR A 20 8.51 5.18 12.37
C THR A 20 9.93 5.60 12.01
N GLU A 21 10.94 4.85 12.44
CA GLU A 21 12.35 5.06 12.10
C GLU A 21 13.16 3.74 12.19
N PRO A 22 13.77 3.25 11.10
CA PRO A 22 13.73 3.77 9.73
C PRO A 22 12.34 3.60 9.06
N SER A 23 12.07 4.45 8.07
CA SER A 23 10.83 4.51 7.31
C SER A 23 11.05 4.22 5.82
N ALA A 24 10.06 3.60 5.16
CA ALA A 24 10.09 3.31 3.74
C ALA A 24 8.71 3.43 3.07
N GLU A 25 8.70 3.92 1.84
CA GLU A 25 7.62 3.71 0.88
C GLU A 25 7.83 2.38 0.16
N VAL A 26 6.75 1.63 -0.03
CA VAL A 26 6.77 0.31 -0.67
C VAL A 26 6.07 0.40 -2.01
N ASP A 27 6.85 0.12 -3.06
CA ASP A 27 6.34 -0.03 -4.41
C ASP A 27 6.26 -1.50 -4.80
N VAL A 28 5.27 -1.82 -5.63
CA VAL A 28 5.17 -3.09 -6.34
C VAL A 28 5.48 -2.91 -7.82
N THR A 29 6.02 -3.94 -8.45
CA THR A 29 6.05 -3.99 -9.92
C THR A 29 4.63 -3.82 -10.44
N CYS A 30 4.46 -2.95 -11.43
CA CYS A 30 3.16 -2.67 -12.02
C CYS A 30 2.60 -3.93 -12.69
N TYR A 31 1.68 -4.60 -12.01
CA TYR A 31 1.05 -5.85 -12.46
C TYR A 31 0.17 -5.66 -13.70
N LEU A 32 -0.24 -4.43 -14.02
CA LEU A 32 -0.97 -4.12 -15.25
C LEU A 32 -0.10 -4.18 -16.51
N CYS A 33 1.21 -3.95 -16.40
CA CYS A 33 2.13 -3.93 -17.55
C CYS A 33 3.35 -4.85 -17.38
N GLY A 34 3.38 -5.66 -16.32
CA GLY A 34 4.53 -6.52 -15.98
C GLY A 34 5.83 -5.73 -15.76
N GLY A 35 5.74 -4.46 -15.33
CA GLY A 35 6.91 -3.60 -15.13
C GLY A 35 7.46 -2.91 -16.38
N LYS A 36 6.88 -3.11 -17.58
CA LYS A 36 7.34 -2.46 -18.83
C LYS A 36 7.18 -0.94 -18.86
N GLY A 37 6.30 -0.41 -17.99
CA GLY A 37 5.91 0.99 -18.00
C GLY A 37 4.61 1.21 -18.77
N CYS A 38 3.65 1.90 -18.16
CA CYS A 38 2.37 2.28 -18.76
C CYS A 38 1.88 3.61 -18.17
N ARG A 39 0.73 4.10 -18.64
CA ARG A 39 0.12 5.34 -18.13
C ARG A 39 -0.11 5.31 -16.61
N VAL A 40 -0.56 4.17 -16.08
CA VAL A 40 -0.92 4.02 -14.65
C VAL A 40 0.30 4.16 -13.74
N CYS A 41 1.42 3.50 -14.08
CA CYS A 41 2.67 3.62 -13.31
C CYS A 41 3.56 4.79 -13.78
N LYS A 42 3.02 5.72 -14.57
CA LYS A 42 3.76 6.87 -15.14
C LYS A 42 5.05 6.45 -15.86
N LYS A 43 4.99 5.34 -16.60
CA LYS A 43 6.12 4.72 -17.33
C LYS A 43 7.29 4.25 -16.44
N SER A 44 7.17 4.27 -15.11
CA SER A 44 8.24 3.82 -14.20
C SER A 44 8.36 2.31 -14.07
N GLY A 45 7.27 1.57 -14.34
CA GLY A 45 7.16 0.15 -14.04
C GLY A 45 6.83 -0.16 -12.57
N TRP A 46 6.72 0.85 -11.71
CA TRP A 46 6.47 0.73 -10.27
C TRP A 46 5.19 1.44 -9.83
N LEU A 47 4.49 0.86 -8.87
CA LEU A 47 3.32 1.46 -8.24
C LEU A 47 3.53 1.49 -6.73
N GLU A 48 3.55 2.68 -6.15
CA GLU A 48 3.49 2.85 -4.71
C GLU A 48 2.12 2.39 -4.19
N ILE A 49 2.15 1.51 -3.19
CA ILE A 49 0.95 0.87 -2.61
C ILE A 49 0.82 1.07 -1.10
N MET A 50 1.93 1.20 -0.36
CA MET A 50 1.89 1.29 1.10
C MET A 50 3.13 2.01 1.65
N GLY A 51 3.02 2.53 2.87
CA GLY A 51 4.15 2.97 3.68
C GLY A 51 4.39 2.02 4.85
N CYS A 52 5.63 1.88 5.29
CA CYS A 52 5.99 1.08 6.45
C CYS A 52 7.23 1.61 7.17
N GLY A 53 7.49 1.10 8.36
CA GLY A 53 8.73 1.35 9.07
C GLY A 53 8.77 0.68 10.43
N MET A 54 9.92 0.77 11.10
CA MET A 54 10.06 0.33 12.49
C MET A 54 9.43 1.37 13.40
N VAL A 55 8.57 0.98 14.34
CA VAL A 55 7.85 1.93 15.22
C VAL A 55 8.86 2.74 16.02
N HIS A 56 8.71 4.06 15.98
CA HIS A 56 9.66 4.96 16.64
C HIS A 56 9.62 4.78 18.18
N PRO A 57 10.76 4.76 18.90
CA PRO A 57 10.79 4.52 20.35
C PRO A 57 9.89 5.43 21.18
N ASN A 58 9.77 6.71 20.81
CA ASN A 58 8.84 7.64 21.48
C ASN A 58 7.36 7.20 21.38
N VAL A 59 6.95 6.57 20.29
CA VAL A 59 5.59 6.01 20.14
C VAL A 59 5.39 4.85 21.11
N MET A 60 6.38 3.97 21.24
CA MET A 60 6.34 2.85 22.18
C MET A 60 6.28 3.34 23.63
N LYS A 61 7.14 4.29 24.01
CA LYS A 61 7.16 4.89 25.35
C LYS A 61 5.82 5.54 25.71
N ASN A 62 5.21 6.25 24.76
CA ASN A 62 3.89 6.86 24.96
C ASN A 62 2.76 5.83 25.13
N CYS A 63 2.97 4.58 24.72
CA CYS A 63 2.06 3.45 24.93
C CYS A 63 2.44 2.58 26.14
N GLY A 64 3.43 2.97 26.94
CA GLY A 64 3.91 2.20 28.10
C GLY A 64 4.72 0.94 27.73
N ILE A 65 5.31 0.91 26.54
CA ILE A 65 6.14 -0.20 26.05
C ILE A 65 7.61 0.23 26.09
N ASP A 66 8.47 -0.58 26.72
CA ASP A 66 9.92 -0.33 26.78
C ASP A 66 10.60 -0.68 25.44
N PRO A 67 11.17 0.30 24.71
CA PRO A 67 11.81 0.05 23.42
C PRO A 67 13.17 -0.65 23.51
N GLU A 68 13.76 -0.81 24.69
CA GLU A 68 14.99 -1.62 24.88
C GLU A 68 14.68 -3.12 24.97
N GLU A 69 13.47 -3.48 25.41
CA GLU A 69 12.99 -4.86 25.46
C GLU A 69 12.21 -5.23 24.19
N TRP A 70 11.41 -4.31 23.65
CA TRP A 70 10.49 -4.56 22.56
C TRP A 70 10.79 -3.72 21.32
N THR A 71 10.74 -4.36 20.16
CA THR A 71 10.75 -3.68 18.85
C THR A 71 9.50 -4.04 18.07
N GLY A 72 9.18 -3.25 17.05
CA GLY A 72 7.95 -3.42 16.28
C GLY A 72 8.05 -2.70 14.95
N TYR A 73 7.19 -3.11 14.02
CA TYR A 73 7.02 -2.45 12.74
C TYR A 73 5.56 -2.10 12.54
N ALA A 74 5.31 -1.02 11.80
CA ALA A 74 3.98 -0.61 11.41
C ALA A 74 3.94 -0.42 9.89
N PHE A 75 2.75 -0.57 9.32
CA PHE A 75 2.51 -0.31 7.92
C PHE A 75 1.08 0.17 7.68
N GLY A 76 0.90 0.93 6.61
CA GLY A 76 -0.39 1.48 6.21
C GLY A 76 -0.60 1.35 4.71
N MET A 77 -1.77 0.88 4.30
CA MET A 77 -2.14 0.67 2.90
C MET A 77 -3.57 1.16 2.65
N GLY A 78 -3.76 1.90 1.57
CA GLY A 78 -5.10 2.33 1.14
C GLY A 78 -5.85 1.19 0.46
N VAL A 79 -6.95 0.74 1.07
CA VAL A 79 -7.83 -0.27 0.47
C VAL A 79 -8.46 0.23 -0.82
N ASP A 80 -8.84 1.51 -0.88
CA ASP A 80 -9.45 2.16 -2.04
C ASP A 80 -8.48 2.12 -3.23
N ARG A 81 -7.25 2.60 -3.05
CA ARG A 81 -6.22 2.58 -4.10
C ARG A 81 -5.96 1.17 -4.60
N THR A 82 -5.91 0.20 -3.68
CA THR A 82 -5.71 -1.21 -4.02
C THR A 82 -6.88 -1.75 -4.84
N ALA A 83 -8.11 -1.44 -4.46
CA ALA A 83 -9.32 -1.83 -5.18
C ALA A 83 -9.40 -1.19 -6.57
N LEU A 84 -9.16 0.13 -6.66
CA LEU A 84 -9.13 0.87 -7.93
C LEU A 84 -8.17 0.22 -8.92
N LEU A 85 -6.94 -0.05 -8.48
CA LEU A 85 -5.93 -0.64 -9.36
C LEU A 85 -6.22 -2.11 -9.68
N ARG A 86 -6.78 -2.89 -8.75
CA ARG A 86 -7.05 -4.33 -8.94
C ARG A 86 -8.24 -4.54 -9.89
N TYR A 87 -9.32 -3.82 -9.67
CA TYR A 87 -10.56 -3.95 -10.43
C TYR A 87 -10.67 -2.95 -11.59
N LYS A 88 -9.63 -2.13 -11.79
CA LYS A 88 -9.54 -1.12 -12.86
C LYS A 88 -10.70 -0.12 -12.79
N ILE A 89 -11.14 0.22 -11.58
CA ILE A 89 -12.08 1.30 -11.35
C ILE A 89 -11.32 2.61 -11.58
N ASP A 90 -11.88 3.46 -12.42
CA ASP A 90 -11.29 4.72 -12.89
C ASP A 90 -11.64 5.92 -12.01
N ASP A 91 -12.70 5.80 -11.20
CA ASP A 91 -13.17 6.84 -10.30
C ASP A 91 -13.42 6.33 -8.88
N ILE A 92 -12.77 6.97 -7.89
CA ILE A 92 -12.90 6.63 -6.48
C ILE A 92 -14.30 6.89 -5.92
N ARG A 93 -15.05 7.82 -6.52
CA ARG A 93 -16.42 8.18 -6.08
C ARG A 93 -17.39 7.02 -6.22
N LEU A 94 -17.15 6.14 -7.19
CA LEU A 94 -17.96 4.94 -7.39
C LEU A 94 -17.96 4.04 -6.15
N LEU A 95 -16.90 4.06 -5.32
CA LEU A 95 -16.84 3.32 -4.06
C LEU A 95 -17.80 3.87 -2.98
N PHE A 96 -18.25 5.12 -3.10
CA PHE A 96 -19.06 5.82 -2.10
C PHE A 96 -20.51 6.11 -2.56
N GLU A 97 -20.79 6.05 -3.86
CA GLU A 97 -22.13 6.32 -4.42
C GLU A 97 -23.14 5.20 -4.12
N ASN A 98 -22.66 4.00 -3.79
CA ASN A 98 -23.50 2.81 -3.53
C ASN A 98 -24.43 2.45 -4.71
N ASP A 99 -23.99 2.69 -5.94
CA ASP A 99 -24.75 2.30 -7.13
C ASP A 99 -24.86 0.77 -7.21
N VAL A 100 -26.09 0.25 -7.17
CA VAL A 100 -26.36 -1.19 -7.21
C VAL A 100 -25.73 -1.87 -8.44
N ARG A 101 -25.63 -1.17 -9.58
CA ARG A 101 -25.01 -1.69 -10.81
C ARG A 101 -23.49 -1.88 -10.68
N MET A 102 -22.86 -1.05 -9.86
CA MET A 102 -21.44 -1.19 -9.50
C MET A 102 -21.31 -2.35 -8.50
N LEU A 103 -22.07 -2.32 -7.42
CA LEU A 103 -22.00 -3.31 -6.35
C LEU A 103 -22.29 -4.73 -6.84
N SER A 104 -23.22 -4.91 -7.78
CA SER A 104 -23.57 -6.21 -8.35
C SER A 104 -22.44 -6.88 -9.14
N GLN A 105 -21.36 -6.16 -9.47
CA GLN A 105 -20.20 -6.74 -10.17
C GLN A 105 -19.29 -7.55 -9.24
N PHE A 106 -19.51 -7.49 -7.92
CA PHE A 106 -18.64 -8.09 -6.89
C PHE A 106 -19.31 -9.20 -6.07
N THR A 107 -20.41 -9.79 -6.56
CA THR A 107 -21.20 -10.81 -5.84
C THR A 107 -20.70 -12.24 -6.03
N ALA A 108 -19.41 -12.42 -6.29
CA ALA A 108 -18.80 -13.73 -6.53
C ALA A 108 -18.90 -14.65 -5.31
#